data_AF-A0AAV7KJC4-F1
#
_entry.id   AF-A0AAV7KJC4-F1
#
_cell.length_a   1.000
_cell.length_b   1.000
_cell.length_c   1.000
_cell.angle_alpha   90.00
_cell.angle_beta   90.00
_cell.angle_gamma   90.00
#
_symmetry.space_group_name_H-M   'P 1'
#
loop_
_entity.id
_entity.type
_entity.pdbx_description
1 polymer ?
#
loop_
_entity_poly.entity_id
_entity_poly.type
_entity_poly.pdbx_seq_one_letter_code
_entity_poly.pdbx_strand_id
1 'polypeptide(L)'
;MADNRLACNLSFAQIQFLKDKHITIQDIIFLPCTELKKSLMCTLTPEEKEQLNKLRKRGREKWLHVLECEKLEEEIQKLEGTVSKLKSEKMKYIEEIDKLKILFYLAADGSMDVL
;
A
#
# COMPACT_ATOMS: atom_id res chain seq x y z
N MET A 1 -9.28 11.75 -2.85
CA MET A 1 -9.35 11.10 -1.52
C MET A 1 -8.00 11.02 -0.78
N ALA A 2 -6.88 11.52 -1.33
CA ALA A 2 -5.56 11.46 -0.68
C ALA A 2 -5.36 12.48 0.47
N ASP A 3 -6.02 13.64 0.42
CA ASP A 3 -5.78 14.74 1.38
C ASP A 3 -6.20 14.43 2.82
N ASN A 4 -7.21 13.57 3.03
CA ASN A 4 -7.68 13.23 4.39
C ASN A 4 -6.72 12.28 5.14
N ARG A 5 -5.85 11.53 4.46
CA ARG A 5 -4.97 10.53 5.12
C ARG A 5 -3.74 11.16 5.77
N LEU A 6 -3.28 12.30 5.24
CA LEU A 6 -2.11 13.03 5.76
C LEU A 6 -2.46 14.03 6.87
N ALA A 7 -3.71 14.49 6.92
CA ALA A 7 -4.18 15.52 7.86
C ALA A 7 -4.29 15.04 9.33
N CYS A 8 -4.32 13.73 9.59
CA CYS A 8 -4.66 13.14 10.90
C CYS A 8 -3.68 13.40 12.06
N ASN A 9 -2.71 14.32 11.96
CA ASN A 9 -1.76 14.61 13.04
C ASN A 9 -1.37 16.10 13.15
N LEU A 10 -2.14 17.00 12.54
CA LEU A 10 -1.91 18.44 12.67
C LEU A 10 -2.74 18.97 13.83
N SER A 11 -2.15 19.79 14.69
CA SER A 11 -2.91 20.52 15.69
C SER A 11 -3.83 21.54 15.01
N PHE A 12 -4.91 21.95 15.68
CA PHE A 12 -5.82 22.97 15.16
C PHE A 12 -5.07 24.25 14.74
N ALA A 13 -4.08 24.68 15.53
CA ALA A 13 -3.25 25.84 15.22
C ALA A 13 -2.43 25.67 13.92
N GLN A 14 -1.91 24.46 13.66
CA GLN A 14 -1.18 24.17 12.43
C GLN A 14 -2.11 24.16 11.22
N ILE A 15 -3.32 23.61 11.36
CA ILE A 15 -4.33 23.61 10.29
C ILE A 15 -4.75 25.05 9.96
N GLN A 16 -4.96 25.88 10.98
CA GLN A 16 -5.33 27.27 10.80
C GLN A 16 -4.21 28.07 10.12
N PHE A 17 -2.95 27.91 10.57
CA PHE A 17 -1.78 28.51 9.93
C PHE A 17 -1.69 28.17 8.43
N LEU A 18 -1.89 26.90 8.07
CA LEU A 18 -1.85 26.47 6.67
C LEU A 18 -2.98 27.09 5.84
N LYS A 19 -4.19 27.20 6.41
CA LYS A 19 -5.32 27.88 5.76
C LYS A 19 -5.05 29.37 5.58
N ASP A 20 -4.57 30.05 6.61
CA ASP A 20 -4.32 31.49 6.59
C ASP A 20 -3.22 31.87 5.59
N LYS A 21 -2.29 30.95 5.33
CA LYS A 21 -1.20 31.12 4.35
C LYS A 21 -1.50 30.50 2.99
N HIS A 22 -2.71 29.97 2.78
CA HIS A 22 -3.11 29.25 1.55
C HIS A 22 -2.13 28.14 1.12
N ILE A 23 -1.56 27.42 2.09
CA ILE A 23 -0.62 26.31 1.86
C ILE A 23 -1.40 25.00 1.95
N THR A 24 -1.36 24.17 0.90
CA THR A 24 -1.92 22.82 0.94
C THR A 24 -0.91 21.81 1.49
N ILE A 25 -1.40 20.66 1.94
CA ILE A 25 -0.54 19.55 2.36
C ILE A 25 0.34 19.06 1.21
N GLN A 26 -0.17 19.11 -0.02
CA GLN A 26 0.60 18.76 -1.22
C GLN A 26 1.78 19.72 -1.43
N ASP A 27 1.58 21.01 -1.20
CA ASP A 27 2.66 22.00 -1.27
C ASP A 27 3.75 21.73 -0.23
N ILE A 28 3.36 21.31 0.98
CA ILE A 28 4.31 21.00 2.03
C ILE A 28 5.20 19.82 1.63
N ILE A 29 4.61 18.75 1.10
CA ILE A 29 5.31 17.49 0.83
C ILE A 29 6.08 17.56 -0.49
N PHE A 30 5.42 18.03 -1.56
CA PHE A 30 5.86 17.84 -2.93
C PHE A 30 6.54 19.08 -3.54
N LEU A 31 6.19 20.31 -3.15
CA LEU A 31 6.81 21.49 -3.78
C LEU A 31 8.31 21.53 -3.49
N PRO A 32 9.19 21.84 -4.46
CA PRO A 32 10.60 22.12 -4.23
C PRO A 32 10.81 23.27 -3.23
N CYS A 33 11.88 23.20 -2.42
CA CYS A 33 12.19 24.27 -1.45
C CYS A 33 12.39 25.65 -2.13
N THR A 34 12.77 25.67 -3.41
CA THR A 34 12.96 26.87 -4.23
C THR A 34 11.65 27.55 -4.61
N GLU A 35 10.61 26.78 -4.90
CA GLU A 35 9.28 27.29 -5.25
C GLU A 35 8.51 27.75 -4.01
N LEU A 36 8.66 27.00 -2.91
CA LEU A 36 8.14 27.39 -1.60
C LEU A 36 8.81 28.67 -1.07
N LYS A 37 10.10 28.87 -1.41
CA LYS A 37 10.83 30.10 -1.12
C LYS A 37 10.34 31.32 -1.87
N LYS A 38 9.96 31.17 -3.14
CA LYS A 38 9.42 32.27 -3.96
C LYS A 38 8.01 32.67 -3.55
N SER A 39 7.20 31.71 -3.08
CA SER A 39 5.79 31.94 -2.73
C SER A 39 5.59 32.46 -1.29
N LEU A 40 6.35 31.97 -0.29
CA LEU A 40 5.98 32.14 1.13
C LEU A 40 7.12 32.48 2.10
N MET A 41 8.38 32.18 1.79
CA MET A 41 9.46 32.34 2.79
C MET A 41 9.85 33.79 3.07
N CYS A 42 9.43 34.77 2.25
CA CYS A 42 9.72 36.18 2.50
C CYS A 42 8.77 36.82 3.53
N THR A 43 7.60 36.22 3.76
CA THR A 43 6.53 36.75 4.63
C THR A 43 6.41 36.02 5.97
N LEU A 44 7.17 34.95 6.17
CA LEU A 44 7.11 34.13 7.39
C LEU A 44 8.19 34.55 8.40
N THR A 45 7.82 34.59 9.68
CA THR A 45 8.76 34.79 10.79
C THR A 45 9.73 33.61 10.89
N PRO A 46 10.87 33.78 11.60
CA PRO A 46 11.79 32.67 11.87
C PRO A 46 11.10 31.47 12.53
N GLU A 47 10.19 31.67 13.50
CA GLU A 47 9.48 30.56 14.14
C GLU A 47 8.53 29.85 13.16
N GLU A 48 7.77 30.61 12.35
CA GLU A 48 6.86 30.03 11.35
C GLU A 48 7.61 29.21 10.31
N LYS A 49 8.80 29.66 9.89
CA LYS A 49 9.69 28.91 8.99
C LYS A 49 10.14 27.60 9.61
N GLU A 50 10.50 27.61 10.88
CA GLU A 50 10.92 26.40 11.58
C GLU A 50 9.76 25.42 11.73
N GLN A 51 8.56 25.90 12.06
CA GLN A 51 7.36 25.08 12.13
C GLN A 51 7.04 24.44 10.77
N LEU A 52 7.10 25.21 9.68
CA LEU A 52 6.86 24.72 8.33
C LEU A 52 7.88 23.67 7.91
N ASN A 53 9.17 23.87 8.22
CA ASN A 53 10.21 22.88 7.94
C ASN A 53 10.01 21.58 8.74
N LYS A 54 9.59 21.66 10.00
CA LYS A 54 9.24 20.48 10.82
C LYS A 54 8.06 19.72 10.22
N LEU A 55 7.01 20.42 9.81
CA LEU A 55 5.84 19.83 9.15
C LEU A 55 6.23 19.14 7.84
N ARG A 56 7.08 19.79 7.05
CA ARG A 56 7.58 19.26 5.78
C ARG A 56 8.40 17.99 5.95
N LYS A 57 9.34 17.98 6.90
CA LYS A 57 10.14 16.78 7.20
C LYS A 57 9.24 15.61 7.56
N ARG A 58 8.31 15.83 8.50
CA ARG A 58 7.36 14.80 8.96
C ARG A 58 6.41 14.34 7.84
N GLY A 59 5.92 15.25 7.00
CA GLY A 59 5.06 14.93 5.87
C GLY A 59 5.77 14.03 4.85
N ARG A 60 7.05 14.31 4.56
CA ARG A 60 7.87 13.49 3.66
C ARG A 60 8.19 12.12 4.22
N GLU A 61 8.56 12.03 5.50
CA GLU A 61 8.78 10.73 6.17
C GLU A 61 7.52 9.85 6.11
N LYS A 62 6.35 10.43 6.38
CA LYS A 62 5.08 9.72 6.25
C LYS A 62 4.78 9.32 4.81
N TRP A 63 5.08 10.18 3.85
CA TRP A 63 4.90 9.84 2.43
C TRP A 63 5.80 8.68 2.00
N LEU A 64 7.04 8.63 2.47
CA LEU A 64 7.94 7.49 2.23
C LEU A 64 7.33 6.20 2.78
N HIS A 65 6.78 6.22 4.00
CA HIS A 65 6.09 5.06 4.55
C HIS A 65 4.84 4.66 3.75
N VAL A 66 4.07 5.62 3.22
CA VAL A 66 2.94 5.30 2.31
C VAL A 66 3.44 4.55 1.08
N LEU A 67 4.53 5.01 0.46
CA LEU A 67 5.13 4.32 -0.69
C LEU A 67 5.66 2.92 -0.34
N GLU A 68 6.21 2.73 0.86
CA GLU A 68 6.59 1.41 1.36
C GLU A 68 5.37 0.49 1.52
N CYS A 69 4.27 1.00 2.07
CA CYS A 69 3.02 0.26 2.17
C CYS A 69 2.47 -0.13 0.80
N GLU A 70 2.47 0.79 -0.18
CA GLU A 70 2.03 0.49 -1.56
C GLU A 70 2.85 -0.63 -2.20
N LYS A 71 4.18 -0.66 -1.98
CA LYS A 71 5.04 -1.76 -2.45
C LYS A 71 4.68 -3.09 -1.79
N LEU A 72 4.42 -3.10 -0.48
CA LEU A 72 4.01 -4.31 0.23
C LEU A 72 2.64 -4.81 -0.24
N GLU A 73 1.70 -3.90 -0.55
CA GLU A 73 0.41 -4.26 -1.13
C GLU A 73 0.57 -4.96 -2.48
N GLU A 74 1.47 -4.48 -3.35
CA GLU A 74 1.79 -5.15 -4.62
C GLU A 74 2.41 -6.55 -4.42
N GLU A 75 3.28 -6.70 -3.42
CA GLU A 75 3.88 -8.00 -3.08
C GLU A 75 2.83 -8.98 -2.57
N ILE A 76 1.91 -8.53 -1.70
CA ILE A 76 0.78 -9.33 -1.22
C ILE A 76 -0.05 -9.82 -2.41
N GLN A 77 -0.39 -8.93 -3.35
CA GLN A 77 -1.19 -9.29 -4.52
C GLN A 77 -0.51 -10.37 -5.40
N LYS A 78 0.82 -10.29 -5.57
CA LYS A 78 1.61 -11.32 -6.27
C LYS A 78 1.59 -12.67 -5.55
N LEU A 79 1.72 -12.65 -4.22
CA LEU A 79 1.66 -13.85 -3.39
C LEU A 79 0.28 -14.49 -3.43
N GLU A 80 -0.79 -13.70 -3.35
CA GLU A 80 -2.17 -14.19 -3.48
C GLU A 80 -2.40 -14.89 -4.82
N GLY A 81 -1.90 -14.32 -5.92
CA GLY A 81 -1.93 -14.95 -7.24
C GLY A 81 -1.19 -16.29 -7.28
N THR A 82 -0.05 -16.39 -6.60
CA THR A 82 0.73 -17.63 -6.50
C THR A 82 0.01 -18.69 -5.67
N VAL A 83 -0.56 -18.32 -4.53
CA VAL A 83 -1.37 -19.21 -3.67
C VAL A 83 -2.58 -19.74 -4.43
N SER A 84 -3.24 -18.90 -5.23
CA SER A 84 -4.37 -19.32 -6.07
C SER A 84 -3.97 -20.41 -7.08
N LYS A 85 -2.82 -20.24 -7.77
CA LYS A 85 -2.29 -21.26 -8.70
C LYS A 85 -2.01 -22.58 -7.99
N LEU A 86 -1.29 -22.54 -6.86
CA LEU A 86 -0.97 -23.74 -6.08
C LEU A 86 -2.23 -24.46 -5.57
N LYS A 87 -3.28 -23.71 -5.18
CA LYS A 87 -4.57 -24.31 -4.81
C LYS A 87 -5.22 -25.04 -6.00
N SER A 88 -5.16 -24.48 -7.20
CA SER A 88 -5.67 -25.14 -8.40
C SER A 88 -4.90 -26.43 -8.73
N GLU A 89 -3.57 -26.39 -8.66
CA GLU A 89 -2.73 -27.58 -8.86
C GLU A 89 -3.00 -28.67 -7.83
N LYS A 90 -3.12 -28.30 -6.55
CA LYS A 90 -3.51 -29.23 -5.48
C LYS A 90 -4.83 -29.93 -5.80
N MET A 91 -5.84 -29.21 -6.30
CA MET A 91 -7.13 -29.81 -6.65
C MET A 91 -6.99 -30.82 -7.79
N LYS A 92 -6.18 -30.55 -8.81
CA LYS A 92 -5.90 -31.51 -9.89
C LYS A 92 -5.29 -32.81 -9.35
N TYR A 93 -4.32 -32.70 -8.45
CA TYR A 93 -3.73 -33.89 -7.83
C TYR A 93 -4.72 -34.66 -6.96
N ILE A 94 -5.63 -33.98 -6.26
CA ILE A 94 -6.72 -34.65 -5.52
C ILE A 94 -7.61 -35.44 -6.48
N GLU A 95 -8.02 -34.84 -7.60
CA GLU A 95 -8.85 -35.52 -8.61
C GLU A 95 -8.13 -36.72 -9.23
N GLU A 96 -6.84 -36.62 -9.53
CA GLU A 96 -6.02 -37.72 -10.03
C GLU A 96 -5.92 -38.86 -9.01
N ILE A 97 -5.68 -38.54 -7.74
CA ILE A 97 -5.65 -39.51 -6.65
C ILE A 97 -7.00 -40.23 -6.51
N ASP A 98 -8.10 -39.51 -6.59
CA ASP A 98 -9.43 -40.11 -6.46
C ASP A 98 -9.76 -41.03 -7.65
N LYS A 99 -9.35 -40.68 -8.88
CA LYS A 99 -9.43 -41.58 -10.03
C LYS A 99 -8.63 -42.86 -9.82
N LEU A 100 -7.39 -42.75 -9.32
CA LEU A 100 -6.55 -43.90 -9.03
C LEU A 100 -7.18 -44.80 -7.96
N LYS A 101 -7.74 -44.23 -6.88
CA LYS A 101 -8.44 -45.02 -5.86
C LYS A 101 -9.57 -45.84 -6.45
N ILE A 102 -10.40 -45.25 -7.33
CA ILE A 102 -11.50 -45.97 -7.99
C ILE A 102 -10.96 -47.14 -8.81
N LEU A 103 -9.90 -46.94 -9.60
CA LEU A 103 -9.27 -48.01 -10.38
C LEU A 103 -8.72 -49.13 -9.47
N PHE A 104 -8.09 -48.77 -8.35
CA PHE A 104 -7.63 -49.76 -7.37
C PHE A 104 -8.78 -50.58 -6.77
N TYR A 105 -9.91 -49.94 -6.44
CA TYR A 105 -11.08 -50.65 -5.92
C TYR A 105 -11.69 -51.61 -6.96
N LEU A 106 -11.85 -51.16 -8.21
CA LEU A 106 -12.38 -52.01 -9.30
C LEU A 106 -11.46 -53.20 -9.62
N ALA A 107 -10.14 -52.99 -9.57
CA ALA A 107 -9.17 -54.08 -9.74
C ALA A 107 -9.23 -55.09 -8.58
N ALA A 108 -9.45 -54.63 -7.35
CA ALA A 108 -9.53 -55.48 -6.16
C ALA A 108 -10.81 -56.33 -6.09
N ASP A 109 -11.94 -55.82 -6.60
CA ASP A 109 -13.23 -56.53 -6.61
C ASP A 109 -13.40 -57.48 -7.82
N GLY A 110 -12.33 -57.69 -8.59
CA GLY A 110 -12.33 -58.58 -9.76
C GLY A 110 -13.22 -58.11 -10.92
N SER A 111 -13.64 -56.83 -10.91
CA SER A 111 -14.59 -56.26 -11.86
C SER A 111 -13.93 -55.42 -12.98
N MET A 112 -12.59 -55.37 -13.03
CA MET A 112 -11.85 -54.90 -14.20
C MET A 112 -11.50 -56.05 -15.16
N ASP A 113 -12.24 -56.18 -16.26
CA ASP A 113 -11.69 -56.78 -17.49
C ASP A 113 -10.68 -55.79 -18.07
N VAL A 114 -9.40 -56.06 -17.86
CA VAL A 114 -8.30 -55.31 -18.47
C VAL A 114 -8.20 -55.74 -19.95
N LEU A 115 -8.68 -54.88 -20.85
CA LEU A 115 -8.34 -54.87 -22.27
C LEU A 115 -7.18 -53.90 -22.52
#